data_AF-A0A817PK85-F1
#
_entry.id   AF-A0A817PK85-F1
#
_cell.length_a   1.000
_cell.length_b   1.000
_cell.length_c   1.000
_cell.angle_alpha   90.00
_cell.angle_beta   90.00
_cell.angle_gamma   90.00
#
_symmetry.space_group_name_H-M   'P 1'
#
loop_
_entity.id
_entity.type
_entity.pdbx_description
1 polymer ?
#
loop_
_entity_poly.entity_id
_entity_poly.type
_entity_poly.pdbx_seq_one_letter_code
_entity_poly.pdbx_strand_id
1 'polypeptide(L)'
;MKLTDSFYYEESRGQCGRKLLREIGEQRRTKIHLYAYESWPKPALISHWTIKTVWWSKTKCQIIERLGHRTSITKGHMKCLGNGRLEITGQFPRHTDAYFRLILSSQVTDDDISDGYILSGDLELGDTKDTMQQSHFAVVKFEQKQYQHHTHTITDYYIKARRLLLLGCV
;
A
#
# COMPACT_ATOMS: atom_id res chain seq x y z
N MET A 1 15.97 -7.52 -12.79
CA MET A 1 14.96 -7.95 -11.81
C MET A 1 15.29 -9.38 -11.37
N LYS A 2 15.28 -9.71 -10.08
CA LYS A 2 15.50 -11.11 -9.66
C LYS A 2 14.26 -11.93 -10.05
N LEU A 3 14.41 -13.21 -10.42
CA LEU A 3 13.29 -14.07 -10.80
C LEU A 3 12.17 -14.09 -9.74
N THR A 4 12.54 -14.05 -8.46
CA THR A 4 11.61 -14.00 -7.32
C THR A 4 10.79 -12.72 -7.23
N ASP A 5 11.32 -11.58 -7.71
CA ASP A 5 10.55 -10.33 -7.81
C ASP A 5 9.46 -10.48 -8.88
N SER A 6 9.81 -11.07 -10.03
CA SER A 6 8.91 -11.26 -11.17
C SER A 6 7.67 -12.06 -10.78
N PHE A 7 7.86 -13.18 -10.09
CA PHE A 7 6.76 -14.04 -9.65
C PHE A 7 5.83 -13.34 -8.66
N TYR A 8 6.38 -12.53 -7.74
CA TYR A 8 5.56 -11.78 -6.79
C TYR A 8 4.67 -10.75 -7.50
N TYR A 9 5.21 -10.02 -8.47
CA TYR A 9 4.43 -9.04 -9.24
C TYR A 9 3.35 -9.70 -10.08
N GLU A 10 3.65 -10.84 -10.72
CA GLU A 10 2.65 -11.61 -11.46
C GLU A 10 1.52 -12.12 -10.56
N GLU A 11 1.86 -12.66 -9.38
CA GLU A 11 0.85 -13.19 -8.45
C GLU A 11 0.02 -12.09 -7.79
N SER A 12 0.64 -10.94 -7.46
CA SER A 12 -0.01 -9.83 -6.77
C SER A 12 -0.89 -8.95 -7.70
N ARG A 13 -0.63 -8.98 -9.02
CA ARG A 13 -1.36 -8.17 -10.00
C ARG A 13 -2.86 -8.47 -9.97
N GLY A 14 -3.66 -7.43 -9.79
CA GLY A 14 -5.12 -7.55 -9.75
C GLY A 14 -5.69 -8.03 -8.41
N GLN A 15 -4.86 -8.47 -7.46
CA GLN A 15 -5.32 -8.74 -6.09
C GLN A 15 -5.75 -7.43 -5.42
N CYS A 16 -6.84 -7.45 -4.63
CA CYS A 16 -7.27 -6.21 -3.94
C CYS A 16 -6.11 -5.66 -3.10
N GLY A 17 -5.75 -4.39 -3.31
CA GLY A 17 -4.69 -3.72 -2.57
C GLY A 17 -4.78 -3.86 -1.05
N ARG A 18 -5.98 -4.08 -0.47
CA ARG A 18 -6.15 -4.36 0.96
C ARG A 18 -5.49 -5.65 1.41
N LYS A 19 -5.56 -6.71 0.59
CA LYS A 19 -4.91 -7.99 0.87
C LYS A 19 -3.39 -7.76 0.91
N LEU A 20 -2.87 -7.10 -0.11
CA LEU A 20 -1.45 -6.76 -0.21
C LEU A 20 -0.98 -5.89 0.96
N LEU A 21 -1.70 -4.81 1.33
CA LEU A 21 -1.37 -3.99 2.51
C LEU A 21 -1.24 -4.80 3.81
N ARG A 22 -2.01 -5.88 3.97
CA ARG A 22 -1.94 -6.74 5.17
C ARG A 22 -0.77 -7.71 5.11
N GLU A 23 -0.45 -8.22 3.93
CA GLU A 23 0.65 -9.15 3.70
C GLU A 23 2.00 -8.45 3.81
N ILE A 24 2.11 -7.26 3.22
CA ILE A 24 3.35 -6.45 3.22
C ILE A 24 3.49 -5.57 4.47
N GLY A 25 2.45 -5.47 5.30
CA GLY A 25 2.46 -4.58 6.45
C GLY A 25 3.16 -5.21 7.65
N GLU A 26 4.39 -4.76 7.97
CA GLU A 26 5.06 -5.17 9.21
C GLU A 26 4.27 -4.67 10.42
N GLN A 27 3.94 -5.56 11.37
CA GLN A 27 3.07 -5.24 12.51
C GLN A 27 1.75 -4.55 12.09
N ARG A 28 1.23 -4.89 10.89
CA ARG A 28 0.02 -4.31 10.29
C ARG A 28 0.14 -2.82 9.93
N ARG A 29 1.37 -2.32 9.76
CA ARG A 29 1.67 -0.95 9.35
C ARG A 29 2.32 -0.99 7.97
N THR A 30 1.78 -0.20 7.06
CA THR A 30 2.32 -0.05 5.71
C THR A 30 2.67 1.39 5.46
N LYS A 31 3.90 1.64 5.02
CA LYS A 31 4.37 2.97 4.67
C LYS A 31 3.96 3.30 3.23
N ILE A 32 3.45 4.50 3.05
CA ILE A 32 3.09 5.08 1.76
C ILE A 32 3.96 6.29 1.54
N HIS A 33 4.70 6.27 0.44
CA HIS A 33 5.48 7.40 -0.02
C HIS A 33 4.61 8.30 -0.87
N LEU A 34 4.62 9.60 -0.59
CA LEU A 34 3.84 10.59 -1.32
C LEU A 34 4.80 11.53 -2.06
N TYR A 35 4.59 11.67 -3.36
CA TYR A 35 5.33 12.56 -4.25
C TYR A 35 4.34 13.58 -4.80
N ALA A 36 4.48 14.85 -4.45
CA ALA A 36 3.50 15.85 -4.91
C ALA A 36 3.59 16.07 -6.42
N TYR A 37 2.44 16.36 -7.01
CA TYR A 37 2.39 16.85 -8.38
C TYR A 37 2.91 18.28 -8.46
N GLU A 38 3.56 18.60 -9.59
CA GLU A 38 4.16 19.92 -9.85
C GLU A 38 3.14 21.07 -9.75
N SER A 39 1.87 20.78 -10.01
CA SER A 39 0.76 21.73 -9.93
C SER A 39 0.18 21.93 -8.53
N TRP A 40 0.67 21.23 -7.50
CA TRP A 40 0.10 21.33 -6.15
C TRP A 40 0.65 22.57 -5.41
N PRO A 41 -0.21 23.50 -4.96
CA PRO A 41 0.22 24.83 -4.49
C PRO A 41 0.91 24.81 -3.12
N LYS A 42 0.87 23.70 -2.37
CA LYS A 42 1.48 23.59 -1.04
C LYS A 42 2.88 22.98 -1.17
N PRO A 43 3.90 23.52 -0.48
CA PRO A 43 5.23 22.94 -0.50
C PRO A 43 5.15 21.50 -0.03
N ALA A 44 5.49 20.60 -0.95
CA ALA A 44 5.49 19.17 -0.73
C ALA A 44 6.68 18.81 0.16
N LEU A 45 6.52 18.96 1.46
CA LEU A 45 7.41 18.29 2.39
C LEU A 45 7.28 16.79 2.10
N ILE A 46 8.41 16.10 1.98
CA ILE A 46 8.47 14.64 1.83
C ILE A 46 7.70 14.03 3.00
N SER A 47 6.43 13.76 2.79
CA SER A 47 5.53 13.20 3.77
C SER A 47 5.34 11.74 3.38
N HIS A 48 5.45 10.88 4.38
CA HIS A 48 4.99 9.52 4.23
C HIS A 48 3.78 9.36 5.14
N TRP A 49 2.79 8.67 4.62
CA TRP A 49 1.69 8.22 5.43
C TRP A 49 1.98 6.79 5.89
N THR A 50 1.56 6.47 7.10
CA THR A 50 1.54 5.09 7.57
C THR A 50 0.10 4.65 7.73
N ILE A 51 -0.28 3.60 7.01
CA ILE A 51 -1.58 2.97 7.15
C ILE A 51 -1.44 1.82 8.12
N LYS A 52 -2.16 1.90 9.23
CA LYS A 52 -2.30 0.81 10.19
C LYS A 52 -3.63 0.12 9.96
N THR A 53 -3.60 -1.15 9.57
CA THR A 53 -4.82 -1.96 9.47
C THR A 53 -5.26 -2.43 10.86
N VAL A 54 -6.57 -2.45 11.10
CA VAL A 54 -7.15 -3.02 12.32
C VAL A 54 -7.54 -4.48 12.10
N TRP A 55 -7.34 -5.31 13.11
CA TRP A 55 -7.54 -6.75 12.95
C TRP A 55 -9.00 -7.16 12.96
N TRP A 56 -9.82 -6.50 13.78
CA TRP A 56 -11.26 -6.76 13.87
C TRP A 56 -12.06 -6.14 12.73
N SER A 57 -11.46 -5.31 11.86
CA SER A 57 -12.19 -4.66 10.77
C SER A 57 -11.45 -4.74 9.46
N LYS A 58 -12.18 -5.19 8.43
CA LYS A 58 -11.68 -5.21 7.06
C LYS A 58 -11.90 -3.89 6.31
N THR A 59 -12.63 -2.94 6.90
CA THR A 59 -13.03 -1.68 6.27
C THR A 59 -12.51 -0.46 7.02
N LYS A 60 -11.92 -0.63 8.20
CA LYS A 60 -11.35 0.47 8.97
C LYS A 60 -9.82 0.40 8.95
N CYS A 61 -9.20 1.56 9.00
CA CYS A 61 -7.77 1.71 9.18
C CYS A 61 -7.49 2.99 9.97
N GLN A 62 -6.24 3.14 10.39
CA GLN A 62 -5.73 4.37 10.97
C GLN A 62 -4.66 4.92 10.05
N ILE A 63 -4.78 6.19 9.67
CA ILE A 63 -3.79 6.92 8.88
C ILE A 63 -2.98 7.76 9.85
N ILE A 64 -1.66 7.62 9.75
CA ILE A 64 -0.69 8.38 10.53
C ILE A 64 0.14 9.16 9.54
N GLU A 65 -0.08 10.46 9.49
CA GLU A 65 0.72 11.37 8.69
C GLU A 65 1.89 11.88 9.53
N ARG A 66 3.08 11.91 8.91
CA ARG A 66 4.26 12.56 9.48
C ARG A 66 4.72 13.68 8.56
N LEU A 67 4.72 14.89 9.09
CA LEU A 67 5.16 16.11 8.42
C LEU A 67 6.27 16.77 9.26
N GLY A 68 7.53 16.48 8.93
CA GLY A 68 8.67 16.83 9.77
C GLY A 68 8.52 16.24 11.18
N HIS A 69 8.45 17.10 12.20
CA HIS A 69 8.26 16.71 13.60
C HIS A 69 6.77 16.54 14.00
N ARG A 70 5.83 16.96 13.15
CA ARG A 70 4.39 16.88 13.46
C ARG A 70 3.86 15.51 13.06
N THR A 71 3.05 14.93 13.94
CA THR A 71 2.32 13.68 13.65
C THR A 71 0.83 13.94 13.78
N SER A 72 0.09 13.63 12.70
CA SER A 72 -1.37 13.72 12.67
C SER A 72 -1.95 12.32 12.50
N ILE A 73 -3.03 12.03 13.22
CA ILE A 73 -3.64 10.71 13.22
C ILE A 73 -5.12 10.86 12.91
N THR A 74 -5.62 10.02 12.01
CA THR A 74 -7.05 9.90 11.75
C THR A 74 -7.48 8.47 11.44
N LYS A 75 -8.79 8.24 11.41
CA LYS A 75 -9.41 6.98 10.99
C LYS A 75 -9.77 7.07 9.51
N GLY A 76 -9.45 6.02 8.76
CA GLY A 76 -9.83 5.86 7.37
C GLY A 76 -10.82 4.72 7.17
N HIS A 77 -11.57 4.81 6.09
CA HIS A 77 -12.45 3.76 5.58
C HIS A 77 -11.88 3.18 4.29
N MET A 78 -11.75 1.85 4.22
CA MET A 78 -11.21 1.09 3.11
C MET A 78 -12.32 0.43 2.30
N LYS A 79 -12.24 0.57 0.97
CA LYS A 79 -13.15 -0.06 0.00
C LYS A 79 -12.35 -0.64 -1.16
N CYS A 80 -12.44 -1.96 -1.37
CA CYS A 80 -11.92 -2.57 -2.62
C CYS A 80 -12.86 -2.14 -3.76
N LEU A 81 -12.33 -1.50 -4.80
CA LEU A 81 -13.10 -1.08 -5.97
C LEU A 81 -13.16 -2.16 -7.07
N GLY A 82 -12.44 -3.28 -6.89
CA GLY A 82 -12.25 -4.31 -7.91
C GLY A 82 -10.97 -4.07 -8.72
N ASN A 83 -10.59 -5.06 -9.55
CA ASN A 83 -9.43 -4.96 -10.45
C ASN A 83 -8.14 -4.51 -9.75
N GLY A 84 -7.89 -4.99 -8.54
CA GLY A 84 -6.71 -4.62 -7.76
C GLY A 84 -6.75 -3.26 -7.05
N ARG A 85 -7.78 -2.44 -7.29
CA ARG A 85 -7.90 -1.09 -6.74
C ARG A 85 -8.46 -1.08 -5.31
N LEU A 86 -7.85 -0.26 -4.46
CA LEU A 86 -8.24 0.03 -3.09
C LEU A 86 -8.43 1.53 -2.92
N GLU A 87 -9.61 1.93 -2.49
CA GLU A 87 -9.91 3.29 -2.06
C GLU A 87 -9.84 3.39 -0.54
N ILE A 88 -9.22 4.46 -0.04
CA ILE A 88 -9.13 4.80 1.37
C ILE A 88 -9.55 6.26 1.54
N THR A 89 -10.63 6.49 2.28
CA THR A 89 -11.18 7.83 2.52
C THR A 89 -11.18 8.16 4.00
N GLY A 90 -11.10 9.43 4.33
CA GLY A 90 -11.21 9.89 5.71
C GLY A 90 -11.08 11.40 5.83
N GLN A 91 -10.93 11.85 7.07
CA GLN A 91 -10.83 13.27 7.36
C GLN A 91 -9.85 13.54 8.52
N PHE A 92 -8.92 14.47 8.35
CA PHE A 92 -8.08 14.99 9.43
C PHE A 92 -8.78 16.17 10.12
N PRO A 93 -9.22 16.05 11.38
CA PRO A 93 -10.11 17.04 12.02
C PRO A 93 -9.47 18.40 12.33
N ARG A 94 -8.17 18.59 12.06
CA ARG A 94 -7.42 19.83 12.36
C ARG A 94 -6.54 20.29 11.20
N HIS A 95 -6.81 19.81 9.99
CA HIS A 95 -6.09 20.19 8.77
C HIS A 95 -6.97 21.09 7.90
N THR A 96 -6.34 22.06 7.25
CA THR A 96 -6.87 22.65 6.00
C THR A 96 -6.79 21.58 4.91
N ASP A 97 -7.80 21.43 4.07
CA ASP A 97 -8.02 20.21 3.26
C ASP A 97 -8.21 18.96 4.11
N ALA A 98 -9.17 19.02 5.02
CA ALA A 98 -9.40 17.98 5.99
C ALA A 98 -9.72 16.63 5.33
N TYR A 99 -10.41 16.60 4.19
CA TYR A 99 -10.81 15.35 3.54
C TYR A 99 -9.72 14.83 2.62
N PHE A 100 -9.57 13.51 2.64
CA PHE A 100 -8.69 12.83 1.71
C PHE A 100 -9.37 11.64 1.04
N ARG A 101 -8.92 11.36 -0.17
CA ARG A 101 -9.21 10.14 -0.91
C ARG A 101 -7.92 9.62 -1.52
N LEU A 102 -7.48 8.47 -1.03
CA LEU A 102 -6.31 7.76 -1.53
C LEU A 102 -6.79 6.55 -2.34
N ILE A 103 -6.33 6.44 -3.57
CA ILE A 103 -6.57 5.29 -4.44
C ILE A 103 -5.23 4.61 -4.71
N LEU A 104 -5.14 3.33 -4.38
CA LEU A 104 -3.98 2.49 -4.67
C LEU A 104 -4.39 1.34 -5.59
N SER A 105 -3.50 0.95 -6.48
CA SER A 105 -3.70 -0.12 -7.46
C SER A 105 -2.53 -1.10 -7.43
N SER A 106 -2.84 -2.40 -7.49
CA SER A 106 -1.85 -3.45 -7.75
C SER A 106 -1.62 -3.71 -9.25
N GLN A 107 -2.27 -2.94 -10.12
CA GLN A 107 -1.94 -2.90 -11.55
C GLN A 107 -0.78 -1.96 -11.78
N VAL A 108 0.39 -2.35 -11.29
CA VAL A 108 1.63 -1.60 -11.46
C VAL A 108 2.16 -1.82 -12.89
N THR A 109 2.77 -0.77 -13.44
CA THR A 109 3.43 -0.78 -14.76
C THR A 109 4.83 -1.40 -14.68
N ASP A 110 5.48 -1.65 -15.81
CA ASP A 110 6.85 -2.15 -15.83
C ASP A 110 7.83 -1.13 -15.23
N ASP A 111 7.55 0.17 -15.40
CA ASP A 111 8.31 1.25 -14.78
C ASP A 111 8.12 1.25 -13.26
N ASP A 112 6.88 1.13 -12.77
CA ASP A 112 6.58 0.99 -11.33
C ASP A 112 7.33 -0.21 -10.72
N ILE A 113 7.37 -1.34 -11.44
CA ILE A 113 8.09 -2.55 -11.02
C ILE A 113 9.60 -2.29 -10.96
N SER A 114 10.15 -1.57 -11.94
CA SER A 114 11.56 -1.21 -11.98
C SER A 114 11.97 -0.33 -10.79
N ASP A 115 11.05 0.52 -10.33
CA ASP A 115 11.21 1.35 -9.13
C ASP A 115 10.87 0.62 -7.81
N GLY A 116 10.41 -0.62 -7.89
CA GLY A 116 10.08 -1.48 -6.75
C GLY A 116 8.73 -1.18 -6.09
N TYR A 117 7.75 -0.67 -6.84
CA TYR A 117 6.42 -0.35 -6.34
C TYR A 117 5.49 -1.56 -6.40
N ILE A 118 4.90 -1.90 -5.26
CA ILE A 118 3.90 -2.96 -5.12
C ILE A 118 2.49 -2.41 -5.37
N LEU A 119 2.28 -1.16 -4.94
CA LEU A 119 1.05 -0.42 -5.18
C LEU A 119 1.42 1.00 -5.62
N SER A 120 0.70 1.51 -6.61
CA SER A 120 0.80 2.90 -7.06
C SER A 120 -0.60 3.51 -7.21
N GLY A 121 -0.68 4.84 -7.21
CA GLY A 121 -1.92 5.57 -7.43
C GLY A 121 -1.87 6.99 -6.90
N ASP A 122 -3.03 7.51 -6.48
CA ASP A 122 -3.22 8.94 -6.32
C ASP A 122 -3.81 9.28 -4.95
N LEU A 123 -3.31 10.36 -4.38
CA LEU A 123 -3.88 11.03 -3.23
C LEU A 123 -4.53 12.34 -3.67
N GLU A 124 -5.82 12.44 -3.38
CA GLU A 124 -6.58 13.67 -3.47
C GLU A 124 -6.86 14.24 -2.08
N LEU A 125 -6.82 15.57 -1.99
CA LEU A 125 -7.09 16.34 -0.79
C LEU A 125 -8.14 17.41 -1.10
N GLY A 126 -8.97 17.76 -0.13
CA GLY A 126 -9.91 18.87 -0.27
C GLY A 126 -10.56 19.30 1.04
N ASP A 127 -11.02 20.54 1.08
CA ASP A 127 -11.76 21.11 2.22
C ASP A 127 -13.11 20.42 2.44
N THR A 128 -13.75 19.97 1.37
CA THR A 128 -14.97 19.14 1.41
C THR A 128 -14.78 17.90 0.55
N LYS A 129 -15.77 17.00 0.57
CA LYS A 129 -15.75 15.82 -0.31
C LYS A 129 -15.91 16.17 -1.79
N ASP A 130 -16.49 17.33 -2.09
CA ASP A 130 -16.84 17.75 -3.44
C ASP A 130 -15.75 18.63 -4.07
N THR A 131 -14.79 19.11 -3.28
CA THR A 131 -13.69 19.99 -3.72
C THR A 131 -12.34 19.27 -3.78
N MET A 132 -12.33 17.95 -3.86
CA MET A 132 -11.10 17.16 -3.88
C MET A 132 -10.28 17.44 -5.14
N GLN A 133 -8.98 17.64 -4.94
CA GLN A 133 -8.00 17.86 -6.00
C GLN A 133 -6.84 16.87 -5.86
N GLN A 134 -6.35 16.38 -6.99
CA GLN A 134 -5.19 15.50 -7.03
C GLN A 134 -3.96 16.26 -6.53
N SER A 135 -3.28 15.69 -5.54
CA SER A 135 -2.22 16.36 -4.80
C SER A 135 -0.88 15.62 -4.88
N HIS A 136 -0.91 14.30 -4.73
CA HIS A 136 0.30 13.47 -4.72
C HIS A 136 0.11 12.16 -5.47
N PHE A 137 1.17 11.72 -6.13
CA PHE A 137 1.37 10.34 -6.49
C PHE A 137 1.77 9.54 -5.24
N ALA A 138 1.08 8.43 -4.99
CA ALA A 138 1.21 7.62 -3.79
C ALA A 138 1.69 6.22 -4.15
N VAL A 139 2.75 5.76 -3.47
CA VAL A 139 3.31 4.43 -3.72
C VAL A 139 3.61 3.66 -2.43
N VAL A 140 3.48 2.35 -2.53
CA VAL A 140 3.98 1.40 -1.53
C VAL A 140 5.15 0.66 -2.15
N LYS A 141 6.33 0.82 -1.55
CA LYS A 141 7.56 0.18 -2.02
C LYS A 141 7.79 -1.16 -1.36
N PHE A 142 8.48 -2.06 -2.06
CA PHE A 142 9.02 -3.27 -1.48
C PHE A 142 10.16 -2.92 -0.52
N GLU A 143 9.97 -3.10 0.79
CA GLU A 143 11.06 -2.94 1.76
C GLU A 143 11.84 -4.27 1.89
N GLN A 144 13.16 -4.26 1.71
CA GLN A 144 14.03 -5.47 1.66
C GLN A 144 13.91 -6.42 2.87
N LYS A 145 13.40 -5.96 4.03
CA LYS A 145 13.14 -6.83 5.19
C LYS A 145 11.95 -7.78 4.99
N GLN A 146 11.00 -7.42 4.13
CA GLN A 146 9.86 -8.25 3.71
C GLN A 146 10.31 -9.45 2.87
N TYR A 147 11.45 -9.32 2.20
CA TYR A 147 12.03 -10.33 1.32
C TYR A 147 12.37 -11.62 2.07
N GLN A 148 12.91 -11.51 3.29
CA GLN A 148 13.29 -12.68 4.10
C GLN A 148 12.07 -13.52 4.51
N HIS A 149 10.96 -12.87 4.88
CA HIS A 149 9.76 -13.56 5.34
C HIS A 149 9.03 -14.30 4.20
N HIS A 150 8.98 -13.71 3.01
CA HIS A 150 8.40 -14.34 1.81
C HIS A 150 9.29 -15.44 1.25
N THR A 151 10.61 -15.26 1.22
CA THR A 151 11.53 -16.33 0.83
C THR A 151 11.38 -17.53 1.73
N HIS A 152 11.29 -17.36 3.06
CA HIS A 152 11.08 -18.45 4.00
C HIS A 152 9.77 -19.22 3.74
N THR A 153 8.68 -18.52 3.38
CA THR A 153 7.40 -19.18 3.09
C THR A 153 7.43 -19.96 1.77
N ILE A 154 8.10 -19.43 0.75
CA ILE A 154 8.28 -20.12 -0.54
C ILE A 154 9.22 -21.31 -0.38
N THR A 155 10.38 -21.17 0.28
CA THR A 155 11.25 -22.33 0.54
C THR A 155 10.53 -23.39 1.36
N ASP A 156 9.75 -23.03 2.36
CA ASP A 156 8.96 -23.99 3.14
C ASP A 156 7.92 -24.72 2.27
N TYR A 157 7.25 -24.01 1.35
CA TYR A 157 6.30 -24.62 0.42
C TYR A 157 6.99 -25.59 -0.54
N TYR A 158 8.12 -25.20 -1.12
CA TYR A 158 8.91 -26.05 -2.01
C TYR A 158 9.51 -27.24 -1.27
N ILE A 159 10.03 -27.05 -0.05
CA ILE A 159 10.56 -28.14 0.78
C ILE A 159 9.43 -29.11 1.14
N LYS A 160 8.24 -28.61 1.50
CA LYS A 160 7.08 -29.43 1.85
C LYS A 160 6.53 -30.18 0.64
N ALA A 161 6.40 -29.54 -0.51
CA ALA A 161 6.00 -30.17 -1.77
C ALA A 161 7.02 -31.24 -2.22
N ARG A 162 8.32 -30.96 -2.08
CA ARG A 162 9.37 -31.93 -2.39
C ARG A 162 9.40 -33.10 -1.39
N ARG A 163 9.09 -32.87 -0.11
CA ARG A 163 8.90 -33.93 0.88
C ARG A 163 7.69 -34.82 0.54
N LEU A 164 6.58 -34.23 0.10
CA LEU A 164 5.39 -34.98 -0.32
C LEU A 164 5.65 -35.83 -1.57
N LEU A 165 6.39 -35.28 -2.54
CA LEU A 165 6.80 -36.00 -3.75
C LEU A 165 7.82 -37.13 -3.46
N LEU A 166 8.72 -36.93 -2.49
CA LEU A 166 9.69 -37.95 -2.06
C LEU A 166 9.08 -39.04 -1.15
N LEU A 167 7.95 -38.76 -0.50
CA LEU A 167 7.23 -39.70 0.38
C LEU A 167 6.16 -40.53 -0.36
N GLY A 168 5.94 -40.31 -1.67
CA GLY A 168 5.17 -41.23 -2.51
C GLY A 168 3.69 -41.41 -2.16
N CYS A 169 3.02 -40.41 -1.58
CA CYS A 169 1.56 -40.47 -1.41
C CYS A 169 0.85 -39.91 -2.66
N VAL A 170 0.54 -40.81 -3.59
CA VAL A 170 -0.65 -40.74 -4.48
C VAL A 170 -1.83 -41.34 -3.72
#